data_AF-A0AAU6WM79-F1
#
_entry.id   AF-A0AAU6WM79-F1
#
_cell.length_a   1.000
_cell.length_b   1.000
_cell.length_c   1.000
_cell.angle_alpha   90.00
_cell.angle_beta   90.00
_cell.angle_gamma   90.00
#
_symmetry.space_group_name_H-M   'P 1'
#
loop_
_entity.id
_entity.type
_entity.pdbx_description
1 polymer ?
#
loop_
_entity_poly.entity_id
_entity_poly.type
_entity_poly.pdbx_seq_one_letter_code
_entity_poly.pdbx_strand_id
1 'polypeptide(L)'
;METGNYRSFYVELIDISRKFITTQYRLPADVLLTDDLVDLMKKNNTISQENERVVEDVFVRGDLVKFAKTFPDQQTMEKDLADITAFVKRSSKDLEFENLRKDV
;
A
#
# COMPACT_ATOMS: atom_id res chain seq x y z
N MET A 1 -25.25 -1.10 -11.59
CA MET A 1 -24.25 -2.10 -12.03
C MET A 1 -22.87 -1.54 -11.69
N GLU A 2 -22.44 -1.64 -10.43
CA GLU A 2 -21.27 -0.87 -9.96
C GLU A 2 -20.27 -1.74 -9.18
N THR A 3 -20.74 -2.86 -8.62
CA THR A 3 -19.95 -3.81 -7.81
C THR A 3 -18.77 -4.45 -8.53
N GLY A 4 -18.85 -4.62 -9.86
CA GLY A 4 -17.75 -5.18 -10.65
C GLY A 4 -16.56 -4.23 -10.83
N ASN A 5 -16.79 -2.91 -10.74
CA ASN A 5 -15.76 -1.90 -11.00
C ASN A 5 -14.84 -1.71 -9.78
N TYR A 6 -15.41 -1.69 -8.57
CA TYR A 6 -14.64 -1.56 -7.34
C TYR A 6 -13.66 -2.71 -7.14
N ARG A 7 -14.10 -3.96 -7.35
CA ARG A 7 -13.22 -5.12 -7.18
C ARG A 7 -12.00 -5.05 -8.10
N SER A 8 -12.22 -4.80 -9.38
CA SER A 8 -11.13 -4.67 -10.36
C SER A 8 -10.20 -3.52 -10.02
N PHE A 9 -10.74 -2.39 -9.55
CA PHE A 9 -9.96 -1.26 -9.08
C PHE A 9 -9.01 -1.63 -7.93
N TYR A 10 -9.51 -2.27 -6.87
CA TYR A 10 -8.64 -2.63 -5.72
C TYR A 10 -7.63 -3.71 -6.08
N VAL A 11 -7.97 -4.65 -6.96
CA VAL A 11 -7.03 -5.65 -7.45
C VAL A 11 -5.85 -4.98 -8.18
N GLU A 12 -6.14 -4.05 -9.09
CA GLU A 12 -5.11 -3.30 -9.82
C GLU A 12 -4.30 -2.36 -8.89
N LEU A 13 -4.98 -1.62 -8.00
CA LEU A 13 -4.34 -0.71 -7.06
C LEU A 13 -3.36 -1.45 -6.14
N ILE A 14 -3.78 -2.60 -5.60
CA ILE A 14 -2.92 -3.43 -4.73
C ILE A 14 -1.77 -4.03 -5.54
N ASP A 15 -2.02 -4.55 -6.74
CA ASP A 15 -0.98 -5.14 -7.59
C ASP A 15 0.14 -4.13 -7.90
N ILE A 16 -0.24 -2.93 -8.36
CA ILE A 16 0.72 -1.85 -8.67
C ILE A 16 1.47 -1.41 -7.40
N SER A 17 0.75 -1.28 -6.27
CA SER A 17 1.35 -0.91 -4.99
C SER A 17 2.35 -1.95 -4.49
N ARG A 18 2.06 -3.25 -4.64
CA ARG A 18 2.96 -4.36 -4.28
C ARG A 18 4.21 -4.35 -5.13
N LYS A 19 4.09 -4.15 -6.44
CA LYS A 19 5.23 -4.01 -7.35
C LYS A 19 6.11 -2.82 -6.96
N PHE A 20 5.47 -1.67 -6.67
CA PHE A 20 6.18 -0.49 -6.20
C PHE A 20 6.95 -0.77 -4.90
N ILE A 21 6.30 -1.33 -3.87
CA ILE A 21 6.95 -1.64 -2.59
C ILE A 21 8.11 -2.62 -2.79
N THR A 22 7.93 -3.61 -3.68
CA THR A 22 8.96 -4.60 -4.01
C THR A 22 10.18 -3.98 -4.66
N THR A 23 9.98 -3.12 -5.65
CA THR A 23 11.09 -2.45 -6.32
C THR A 23 11.73 -1.39 -5.42
N GLN A 24 10.92 -0.61 -4.71
CA GLN A 24 11.36 0.61 -4.06
C GLN A 24 12.00 0.36 -2.69
N TYR A 25 11.43 -0.57 -1.90
CA TYR A 25 11.90 -0.91 -0.55
C TYR A 25 12.54 -2.30 -0.47
N ARG A 26 12.64 -3.02 -1.60
CA ARG A 26 13.18 -4.40 -1.69
C ARG A 26 12.48 -5.39 -0.76
N LEU A 27 11.19 -5.16 -0.46
CA LEU A 27 10.35 -6.06 0.33
C LEU A 27 9.63 -7.04 -0.61
N PRO A 28 9.49 -8.34 -0.29
CA PRO A 28 8.83 -9.30 -1.17
C PRO A 28 7.30 -9.18 -1.15
N ALA A 29 6.77 -7.99 -1.45
CA ALA A 29 5.33 -7.67 -1.37
C ALA A 29 4.48 -8.42 -2.41
N ASP A 30 5.07 -8.97 -3.46
CA ASP A 30 4.35 -9.79 -4.46
C ASP A 30 3.92 -11.16 -3.91
N VAL A 31 4.69 -11.73 -2.97
CA VAL A 31 4.48 -13.08 -2.43
C VAL A 31 3.91 -13.11 -1.02
N LEU A 32 4.02 -12.00 -0.28
CA LEU A 32 3.57 -11.91 1.10
C LEU A 32 2.05 -11.71 1.20
N LEU A 33 1.43 -12.25 2.24
CA LEU A 33 0.06 -11.85 2.61
C LEU A 33 0.07 -10.40 3.12
N THR A 34 -1.11 -9.76 3.15
CA THR A 34 -1.23 -8.37 3.62
C THR A 34 -0.70 -8.21 5.04
N ASP A 35 -1.11 -9.07 5.99
CA ASP A 35 -0.61 -9.03 7.37
C ASP A 35 0.91 -9.24 7.46
N ASP A 36 1.47 -10.21 6.72
CA ASP A 36 2.91 -10.47 6.72
C ASP A 36 3.71 -9.29 6.14
N LEU A 37 3.21 -8.66 5.09
CA LEU A 37 3.83 -7.47 4.51
C LEU A 37 3.84 -6.31 5.51
N VAL A 38 2.72 -6.08 6.20
CA VAL A 38 2.58 -5.04 7.22
C VAL A 38 3.51 -5.29 8.41
N ASP A 39 3.58 -6.52 8.90
CA ASP A 39 4.52 -6.89 9.97
C ASP A 39 5.99 -6.69 9.54
N LEU A 40 6.33 -7.04 8.29
CA LEU A 40 7.67 -6.85 7.75
C LEU A 40 8.05 -5.36 7.64
N MET A 41 7.11 -4.51 7.20
CA MET A 41 7.30 -3.06 7.14
C MET A 41 7.56 -2.49 8.55
N LYS A 42 6.75 -2.88 9.54
CA LYS A 42 6.90 -2.49 10.95
C LYS A 42 8.23 -2.88 11.53
N LYS A 43 8.67 -4.12 11.29
CA LYS A 43 9.92 -4.66 11.84
C LYS A 43 11.15 -3.98 11.27
N ASN A 44 11.17 -3.73 9.96
CA ASN A 44 12.35 -3.16 9.31
C ASN A 44 12.44 -1.64 9.41
N ASN A 45 11.38 -0.94 9.84
CA ASN A 45 11.30 0.53 9.84
C ASN A 45 11.66 1.13 8.47
N THR A 46 11.41 0.38 7.38
CA THR A 46 11.76 0.75 6.00
C THR A 46 10.86 1.83 5.44
N ILE A 47 9.69 2.02 6.05
CA ILE A 47 8.67 2.97 5.63
C ILE A 47 8.27 3.78 6.86
N SER A 48 8.17 5.10 6.71
CA SER A 48 7.61 5.97 7.75
C SER A 48 6.26 5.46 8.29
N GLN A 49 6.04 5.55 9.60
CA GLN A 49 4.83 5.03 10.27
C GLN A 49 3.50 5.59 9.71
N GLU A 50 3.50 6.83 9.21
CA GLU A 50 2.34 7.42 8.54
C GLU A 50 2.02 6.69 7.22
N ASN A 51 3.06 6.44 6.41
CA ASN A 51 2.94 5.75 5.13
C ASN A 51 2.57 4.27 5.33
N GLU A 52 3.11 3.62 6.35
CA GLU A 52 2.76 2.25 6.72
C GLU A 52 1.25 2.11 7.00
N ARG A 53 0.69 3.01 7.80
CA ARG A 53 -0.75 3.00 8.11
C ARG A 53 -1.62 3.17 6.87
N VAL A 54 -1.19 4.03 5.94
CA VAL A 54 -1.87 4.22 4.66
C VAL A 54 -1.88 2.92 3.85
N VAL A 55 -0.73 2.27 3.72
CA VAL A 55 -0.61 1.00 2.98
C VAL A 55 -1.45 -0.10 3.65
N GLU A 56 -1.38 -0.21 4.98
CA GLU A 56 -2.16 -1.18 5.77
C GLU A 56 -3.67 -1.01 5.55
N ASP A 57 -4.20 0.20 5.71
CA ASP A 57 -5.64 0.48 5.59
C ASP A 57 -6.18 0.14 4.19
N VAL A 58 -5.44 0.55 3.15
CA VAL A 58 -5.84 0.29 1.75
C VAL A 58 -5.74 -1.19 1.41
N PHE A 59 -4.68 -1.89 1.84
CA PHE A 59 -4.49 -3.31 1.52
C PHE A 59 -5.51 -4.18 2.24
N VAL A 60 -5.77 -3.92 3.53
CA VAL A 60 -6.79 -4.64 4.29
C VAL A 60 -8.16 -4.40 3.66
N ARG A 61 -8.48 -3.16 3.30
CA ARG A 61 -9.75 -2.84 2.63
C ARG A 61 -9.87 -3.57 1.30
N GLY A 62 -8.85 -3.52 0.44
CA GLY A 62 -8.90 -4.19 -0.85
C GLY A 62 -8.97 -5.72 -0.74
N ASP A 63 -8.41 -6.32 0.33
CA ASP A 63 -8.62 -7.73 0.65
C ASP A 63 -10.10 -8.02 0.97
N LEU A 64 -10.71 -7.22 1.85
CA LEU A 64 -12.14 -7.32 2.16
C LEU A 64 -13.02 -7.16 0.92
N VAL A 65 -12.69 -6.24 0.01
CA VAL A 65 -13.40 -6.06 -1.27
C VAL A 65 -13.23 -7.26 -2.19
N LYS A 66 -12.00 -7.77 -2.31
CA LYS A 66 -11.68 -8.94 -3.14
C LYS A 66 -12.45 -10.19 -2.70
N PHE A 67 -12.66 -10.32 -1.38
CA PHE A 67 -13.45 -11.38 -0.74
C PHE A 67 -14.93 -11.04 -0.57
N ALA A 68 -15.41 -9.92 -1.14
CA ALA A 68 -16.80 -9.46 -1.07
C ALA A 68 -17.35 -9.32 0.37
N LYS A 69 -16.46 -9.05 1.33
CA LYS A 69 -16.80 -8.79 2.73
C LYS A 69 -17.21 -7.33 2.97
N THR A 70 -16.83 -6.41 2.08
CA THR A 70 -17.20 -4.99 2.14
C THR A 70 -17.45 -4.43 0.74
N PHE A 71 -18.30 -3.41 0.66
CA PHE A 71 -18.62 -2.66 -0.56
C PHE A 71 -18.27 -1.19 -0.34
N PRO A 72 -17.09 -0.74 -0.79
CA PRO A 72 -16.70 0.65 -0.67
C PRO A 72 -17.53 1.49 -1.63
N ASP A 73 -17.85 2.69 -1.18
CA ASP A 73 -18.40 3.76 -2.01
C ASP A 73 -17.31 4.46 -2.83
N GLN A 74 -17.75 5.28 -3.79
CA GLN A 74 -16.86 6.01 -4.68
C GLN A 74 -15.91 6.95 -3.92
N GLN A 75 -16.40 7.61 -2.87
CA GLN A 75 -15.56 8.51 -2.06
C GLN A 75 -14.40 7.76 -1.40
N THR A 76 -14.69 6.56 -0.88
CA THR A 76 -13.68 5.68 -0.29
C THR A 76 -12.63 5.26 -1.32
N MET A 77 -13.07 4.85 -2.52
CA MET A 77 -12.18 4.50 -3.63
C MET A 77 -11.26 5.66 -4.05
N GLU A 78 -11.82 6.86 -4.23
CA GLU A 78 -11.06 8.05 -4.63
C GLU A 78 -10.05 8.45 -3.55
N LYS A 79 -10.45 8.32 -2.27
CA LYS A 79 -9.56 8.54 -1.13
C LYS A 79 -8.40 7.54 -1.15
N ASP A 80 -8.66 6.25 -1.29
CA ASP A 80 -7.61 5.22 -1.30
C ASP A 80 -6.62 5.40 -2.46
N LEU A 81 -7.10 5.81 -3.63
CA LEU A 81 -6.24 6.19 -4.75
C LEU A 81 -5.33 7.37 -4.39
N ALA A 82 -5.92 8.41 -3.80
CA ALA A 82 -5.18 9.61 -3.40
C ALA A 82 -4.15 9.31 -2.33
N ASP A 83 -4.50 8.48 -1.34
CA ASP A 83 -3.64 8.04 -0.25
C ASP A 83 -2.43 7.22 -0.76
N ILE A 84 -2.66 6.21 -1.62
CA ILE A 84 -1.56 5.45 -2.26
C ILE A 84 -0.70 6.35 -3.16
N THR A 85 -1.32 7.26 -3.91
CA THR A 85 -0.58 8.20 -4.76
C THR A 85 0.30 9.14 -3.92
N ALA A 86 -0.21 9.61 -2.78
CA ALA A 86 0.55 10.42 -1.84
C ALA A 86 1.70 9.62 -1.22
N PHE A 87 1.45 8.36 -0.85
CA PHE A 87 2.48 7.43 -0.39
C PHE A 87 3.62 7.28 -1.42
N VAL A 88 3.31 6.99 -2.68
CA VAL A 88 4.33 6.86 -3.75
C VAL A 88 5.15 8.14 -3.88
N LYS A 89 4.49 9.31 -3.87
CA LYS A 89 5.19 10.61 -3.95
C LYS A 89 6.07 10.90 -2.73
N ARG A 90 5.66 10.47 -1.53
CA ARG A 90 6.42 10.64 -0.29
C ARG A 90 7.57 9.64 -0.17
N SER A 91 7.43 8.46 -0.76
CA SER A 91 8.42 7.39 -0.75
C SER A 91 9.77 7.81 -1.35
N SER A 92 9.77 8.66 -2.38
CA SER A 92 11.01 9.21 -2.93
C SER A 92 11.80 10.00 -1.87
N LYS A 93 11.10 10.78 -1.04
CA LYS A 93 11.72 11.52 0.05
C LYS A 93 12.19 10.59 1.17
N ASP A 94 11.39 9.59 1.53
CA ASP A 94 11.71 8.63 2.60
C ASP A 94 13.07 7.95 2.37
N LEU A 95 13.35 7.57 1.12
CA LEU A 95 14.62 6.96 0.72
C LEU A 95 15.79 7.94 0.71
N GLU A 96 15.58 9.20 0.30
CA GLU A 96 16.61 10.23 0.43
C GLU A 96 16.99 10.43 1.91
N PHE A 97 16.01 10.46 2.81
CA PHE A 97 16.25 10.54 4.26
C PHE A 97 16.93 9.29 4.84
N GLU A 98 16.59 8.09 4.36
CA GLU A 98 17.24 6.85 4.83
C GLU A 98 18.71 6.76 4.38
N ASN A 99 19.02 7.14 3.13
CA ASN A 99 20.40 7.19 2.64
C ASN A 99 21.25 8.19 3.45
N LEU A 100 20.68 9.34 3.84
CA LEU A 100 21.37 10.31 4.70
C LEU A 100 21.66 9.78 6.11
N ARG A 101 20.83 8.86 6.65
CA ARG A 101 21.09 8.23 7.96
C ARG A 101 22.12 7.11 7.92
N LYS A 102 22.35 6.50 6.76
CA LYS A 102 23.34 5.42 6.57
C LYS A 102 24.77 5.92 6.32
N ASP A 103 24.94 7.21 6.05
CA ASP A 103 26.23 7.86 5.75
C ASP A 103 26.88 8.52 6.98
N VAL A 104 26.51 8.11 8.21
CA VAL A 104 27.11 8.58 9.48
C VAL A 104 27.60 7.44 10.35
#